data_AF-A0AAV3QD83-F1
#
_entry.id   AF-A0AAV3QD83-F1
#
_cell.length_a   1.000
_cell.length_b   1.000
_cell.length_c   1.000
_cell.angle_alpha   90.00
_cell.angle_beta   90.00
_cell.angle_gamma   90.00
#
_symmetry.space_group_name_H-M   'P 1'
#
loop_
_entity.id
_entity.type
_entity.pdbx_description
1 polymer ?
#
loop_
_entity_poly.entity_id
_entity_poly.type
_entity_poly.pdbx_seq_one_letter_code
_entity_poly.pdbx_strand_id
1 'polypeptide(L)'
;MLQFVHCIVWGKDLLFAKLFGDKNQDNDLNVQSKDSSGSTEHGDVFERKKDEGVVEYGRRIFDHVFGYNINLALSNEDMWKNRSRPKPYYIKDVLPAGHARHNGTIDKSLVADDPLSVSAMSSLGLKNPQDVWSLKENSQIFLEALRLFFTKREKDIGNLCFDKDDQLAVEFVTAAANIRASSFGIPLHSLFEAKGIAGHIVHAVATTNAIIAGLIVIEAIKVLQNDIDNYRMTYCLEHPSRKMLLMPIVPFEPNRSCYVCSETPLSLEINTHRSKLRDFVERIVKAKLGMNLPLIMHGSSLLYEVGDDLEEDMVANYSINLEKVLSQLPSPVTGGTILTVEDLQQELTCNINIKHRDEFDDEEEPDGMVLSGWTSSLALENNNKTSVNNGASTSGLSQEPPETVEDDEVEIVLAPGLNDVGGKKRKLSDVSETCRSGNKTKSDEPHEDCDIVVMLEDGNPDDANKKKRVL
;
A
#
# COMPACT_ATOMS: atom_id res chain seq x y z
N MET A 1 13.27 0.39 -17.21
CA MET A 1 14.67 0.44 -16.72
C MET A 1 14.66 -0.06 -15.28
N LEU A 2 15.59 -0.92 -14.87
CA LEU A 2 15.64 -1.38 -13.47
C LEU A 2 16.09 -0.19 -12.59
N GLN A 3 15.34 0.10 -11.52
CA GLN A 3 15.61 1.16 -10.55
C GLN A 3 15.73 0.54 -9.16
N PHE A 4 16.22 1.31 -8.19
CA PHE A 4 16.44 0.84 -6.82
C PHE A 4 15.15 0.32 -6.15
N VAL A 5 13.99 0.90 -6.45
CA VAL A 5 12.68 0.42 -5.96
C VAL A 5 12.43 -1.05 -6.33
N HIS A 6 12.83 -1.50 -7.52
CA HIS A 6 12.68 -2.90 -7.92
C HIS A 6 13.61 -3.83 -7.12
N CYS A 7 14.77 -3.34 -6.68
CA CYS A 7 15.67 -4.09 -5.80
C CYS A 7 15.09 -4.21 -4.38
N ILE A 8 14.41 -3.17 -3.90
CA ILE A 8 13.71 -3.16 -2.60
C ILE A 8 12.51 -4.12 -2.63
N VAL A 9 11.65 -4.02 -3.64
CA VAL A 9 10.51 -4.95 -3.83
C VAL A 9 11.01 -6.39 -3.89
N TRP A 10 12.07 -6.66 -4.65
CA TRP A 10 12.68 -7.99 -4.68
C TRP A 10 13.24 -8.43 -3.31
N GLY A 11 13.91 -7.54 -2.57
CA GLY A 11 14.46 -7.87 -1.25
C GLY A 11 13.38 -8.16 -0.21
N LYS A 12 12.28 -7.40 -0.26
CA LYS A 12 11.15 -7.45 0.67
C LYS A 12 10.17 -8.58 0.34
N ASP A 13 9.60 -8.56 -0.86
CA ASP A 13 8.47 -9.42 -1.21
C ASP A 13 8.90 -10.81 -1.68
N LEU A 14 10.14 -10.94 -2.17
CA LEU A 14 10.67 -12.22 -2.62
C LEU A 14 11.66 -12.81 -1.60
N LEU A 15 12.80 -12.17 -1.38
CA LEU A 15 13.88 -12.78 -0.58
C LEU A 15 13.54 -12.89 0.91
N PHE A 16 13.05 -11.82 1.53
CA PHE A 16 12.69 -11.82 2.95
C PHE A 16 11.52 -12.79 3.21
N ALA A 17 10.45 -12.70 2.42
CA ALA A 17 9.32 -13.62 2.51
C ALA A 17 9.74 -15.08 2.37
N LYS A 18 10.65 -15.40 1.43
CA LYS A 18 11.13 -16.77 1.24
C LYS A 18 11.94 -17.31 2.42
N LEU A 19 12.78 -16.48 3.02
CA LEU A 19 13.69 -16.90 4.09
C LEU A 19 13.01 -16.93 5.47
N PHE A 20 12.04 -16.05 5.70
CA PHE A 20 11.50 -15.79 7.04
C PHE A 20 9.96 -15.86 7.13
N GLY A 21 9.24 -15.73 6.01
CA GLY A 21 7.78 -15.75 5.95
C GLY A 21 7.16 -17.13 5.80
N ASP A 22 5.88 -17.16 5.44
CA ASP A 22 5.09 -18.39 5.31
C ASP A 22 5.61 -19.26 4.18
N LYS A 23 6.00 -20.50 4.53
CA LYS A 23 6.56 -21.48 3.61
C LYS A 23 5.56 -22.00 2.58
N ASN A 24 4.26 -21.85 2.86
CA ASN A 24 3.20 -22.30 1.97
C ASN A 24 2.84 -21.28 0.88
N GLN A 25 3.41 -20.07 0.94
CA GLN A 25 3.22 -19.08 -0.11
C GLN A 25 4.14 -19.37 -1.30
N ASP A 26 3.55 -19.38 -2.49
CA ASP A 26 4.32 -19.45 -3.73
C ASP A 26 5.23 -18.22 -3.86
N ASN A 27 6.46 -18.44 -4.32
CA ASN A 27 7.48 -17.40 -4.41
C ASN A 27 8.34 -17.61 -5.65
N ASP A 28 8.49 -16.56 -6.47
CA ASP A 28 9.20 -16.58 -7.75
C ASP A 28 10.72 -16.82 -7.63
N LEU A 29 11.27 -16.89 -6.42
CA LEU A 29 12.64 -17.36 -6.18
C LEU A 29 12.78 -18.88 -6.30
N ASN A 30 11.68 -19.63 -6.38
CA ASN A 30 11.67 -21.07 -6.64
C ASN A 30 12.05 -21.36 -8.09
N VAL A 31 13.31 -21.13 -8.46
CA VAL A 31 13.82 -21.51 -9.79
C VAL A 31 14.03 -23.01 -9.81
N GLN A 32 12.97 -23.78 -10.06
CA GLN A 32 13.12 -25.16 -10.51
C GLN A 32 13.68 -25.12 -11.93
N SER A 33 14.89 -25.63 -12.12
CA SER A 33 15.43 -25.87 -13.45
C SER A 33 14.46 -26.77 -14.23
N LYS A 34 13.96 -26.32 -15.39
CA LYS A 34 13.12 -27.14 -16.29
C LYS A 34 13.80 -28.44 -16.76
N ASP A 35 15.09 -28.64 -16.49
CA ASP A 35 15.86 -29.83 -16.87
C ASP A 35 15.92 -30.93 -15.79
N SER A 36 15.30 -30.76 -14.62
CA SER A 36 15.26 -31.81 -13.59
C SER A 36 14.02 -32.70 -13.69
N SER A 37 13.74 -33.22 -14.89
CA SER A 37 12.91 -34.42 -15.04
C SER A 37 13.71 -35.63 -14.56
N GLY A 38 13.83 -35.82 -13.24
CA GLY A 38 14.34 -37.05 -12.65
C GLY A 38 15.43 -36.94 -11.59
N SER A 39 15.28 -36.09 -10.57
CA SER A 39 15.90 -36.40 -9.26
C SER A 39 15.16 -35.70 -8.11
N THR A 40 14.57 -36.51 -7.23
CA THR A 40 13.79 -36.10 -6.06
C THR A 40 14.67 -35.82 -4.82
N GLU A 41 15.96 -35.50 -5.00
CA GLU A 41 16.96 -35.50 -3.91
C GLU A 41 17.57 -34.13 -3.55
N HIS A 42 17.31 -33.07 -4.30
CA HIS A 42 17.79 -31.73 -3.92
C HIS A 42 16.65 -30.93 -3.30
N GLY A 43 16.61 -30.90 -1.96
CA GLY A 43 15.70 -30.04 -1.19
C GLY A 43 15.89 -28.55 -1.51
N ASP A 44 14.91 -27.74 -1.11
CA ASP A 44 14.88 -26.29 -1.35
C ASP A 44 16.17 -25.62 -0.83
N VAL A 45 16.86 -24.87 -1.70
CA VAL A 45 18.11 -24.18 -1.37
C VAL A 45 17.87 -23.12 -0.28
N PHE A 46 16.67 -22.59 -0.16
CA PHE A 46 16.33 -21.63 0.88
C PHE A 46 15.96 -22.29 2.22
N GLU A 47 16.02 -23.62 2.32
CA GLU A 47 15.89 -24.32 3.59
C GLU A 47 17.26 -24.58 4.22
N ARG A 48 17.35 -24.31 5.53
CA ARG A 48 18.52 -24.64 6.34
C ARG A 48 18.56 -26.14 6.61
N LYS A 49 19.69 -26.78 6.31
CA LYS A 49 19.89 -28.21 6.59
C LYS A 49 20.10 -28.43 8.10
N LYS A 50 19.66 -29.58 8.62
CA LYS A 50 19.73 -29.90 10.07
C LYS A 50 21.16 -29.87 10.63
N ASP A 51 22.13 -30.28 9.83
CA ASP A 51 23.54 -30.34 10.24
C ASP A 51 24.34 -29.07 9.86
N GLU A 52 23.69 -28.06 9.27
CA GLU A 52 24.35 -26.84 8.78
C GLU A 52 24.31 -25.73 9.83
N GLY A 53 25.48 -25.15 10.11
CA GLY A 53 25.60 -24.00 11.00
C GLY A 53 24.95 -22.76 10.39
N VAL A 54 24.40 -21.86 11.23
CA VAL A 54 23.74 -20.62 10.76
C VAL A 54 24.65 -19.76 9.88
N VAL A 55 25.95 -19.72 10.21
CA VAL A 55 26.94 -18.94 9.44
C VAL A 55 27.20 -19.57 8.06
N GLU A 56 27.29 -20.89 7.98
CA GLU A 56 27.48 -21.61 6.72
C GLU A 56 26.25 -21.48 5.82
N TYR A 57 25.07 -21.62 6.43
CA TYR A 57 23.79 -21.37 5.80
C TYR A 57 23.71 -19.96 5.19
N GLY A 58 24.04 -18.93 5.97
CA GLY A 58 24.03 -17.55 5.47
C GLY A 58 24.98 -17.32 4.29
N ARG A 59 26.18 -17.92 4.32
CA ARG A 59 27.14 -17.86 3.20
C ARG A 59 26.61 -18.57 1.95
N ARG A 60 25.98 -19.74 2.11
CA ARG A 60 25.37 -20.49 1.02
C ARG A 60 24.22 -19.71 0.37
N ILE A 61 23.35 -19.09 1.16
CA ILE A 61 22.28 -18.23 0.66
C ILE A 61 22.87 -17.03 -0.08
N PHE A 62 23.88 -16.36 0.47
CA PHE A 62 24.55 -15.24 -0.19
C PHE A 62 25.08 -15.63 -1.59
N ASP A 63 25.87 -16.70 -1.67
CA ASP A 63 26.47 -17.17 -2.92
C ASP A 63 25.43 -17.64 -3.94
N HIS A 64 24.33 -18.24 -3.46
CA HIS A 64 23.25 -18.68 -4.33
C HIS A 64 22.49 -17.47 -4.91
N VAL A 65 22.09 -16.53 -4.06
CA VAL A 65 21.21 -15.43 -4.42
C VAL A 65 21.94 -14.35 -5.23
N PHE A 66 23.15 -13.97 -4.82
CA PHE A 66 23.92 -12.88 -5.46
C PHE A 66 24.96 -13.37 -6.46
N GLY A 67 25.30 -14.66 -6.43
CA GLY A 67 26.24 -15.29 -7.35
C GLY A 67 25.54 -16.15 -8.40
N TYR A 68 25.01 -17.30 -7.97
CA TYR A 68 24.42 -18.30 -8.87
C TYR A 68 23.20 -17.77 -9.64
N ASN A 69 22.23 -17.15 -8.98
CA ASN A 69 21.03 -16.63 -9.64
C ASN A 69 21.35 -15.51 -10.63
N ILE A 70 22.34 -14.67 -10.33
CA ILE A 70 22.83 -13.65 -11.27
C ILE A 70 23.52 -14.29 -12.47
N ASN A 71 24.30 -15.35 -12.27
CA ASN A 71 24.89 -16.12 -13.38
C ASN A 71 23.83 -16.82 -14.23
N LEU A 72 22.78 -17.37 -13.62
CA LEU A 72 21.67 -17.96 -14.36
C LEU A 72 20.94 -16.91 -15.20
N ALA A 73 20.73 -15.71 -14.66
CA ALA A 73 20.16 -14.60 -15.42
C ALA A 73 21.07 -14.16 -16.58
N LEU A 74 22.40 -14.22 -16.41
CA LEU A 74 23.37 -13.92 -17.48
C LEU A 74 23.29 -14.88 -18.67
N SER A 75 22.83 -16.11 -18.47
CA SER A 75 22.64 -17.11 -19.55
C SER A 75 21.59 -16.69 -20.57
N ASN A 76 20.67 -15.78 -20.23
CA ASN A 76 19.69 -15.24 -21.18
C ASN A 76 20.30 -14.10 -22.01
N GLU A 77 21.07 -14.45 -23.04
CA GLU A 77 21.84 -13.48 -23.84
C GLU A 77 20.98 -12.40 -24.52
N ASP A 78 19.73 -12.72 -24.89
CA ASP A 78 18.82 -11.80 -25.56
C ASP A 78 18.43 -10.61 -24.68
N MET A 79 18.29 -10.82 -23.36
CA MET A 79 17.94 -9.76 -22.40
C MET A 79 19.04 -8.69 -22.26
N TRP A 80 20.31 -9.06 -22.53
CA TRP A 80 21.47 -8.23 -22.27
C TRP A 80 22.05 -7.56 -23.52
N LYS A 81 21.39 -7.68 -24.68
CA LYS A 81 21.82 -7.02 -25.92
C LYS A 81 21.81 -5.49 -25.81
N ASN A 82 20.79 -4.94 -25.14
CA ASN A 82 20.56 -3.50 -24.99
C ASN A 82 20.67 -3.02 -23.53
N ARG A 83 21.21 -3.86 -22.62
CA ARG A 83 21.29 -3.59 -21.18
C ARG A 83 22.67 -3.96 -20.65
N SER A 84 23.13 -3.26 -19.61
CA SER A 84 24.36 -3.61 -18.91
C SER A 84 24.25 -5.01 -18.30
N ARG A 85 25.27 -5.84 -18.52
CA ARG A 85 25.34 -7.19 -17.96
C ARG A 85 25.53 -7.12 -16.44
N PRO A 86 24.75 -7.86 -15.64
CA PRO A 86 24.92 -7.85 -14.20
C PRO A 86 26.21 -8.54 -13.75
N LYS A 87 26.72 -8.14 -12.59
CA LYS A 87 27.92 -8.70 -11.97
C LYS A 87 27.55 -9.65 -10.82
N PRO A 88 27.92 -10.95 -10.89
CA PRO A 88 27.73 -11.87 -9.77
C PRO A 88 28.70 -11.55 -8.63
N TYR A 89 28.25 -11.75 -7.40
CA TYR A 89 29.07 -11.61 -6.20
C TYR A 89 29.08 -12.91 -5.39
N TYR A 90 30.29 -13.34 -5.02
CA TYR A 90 30.49 -14.46 -4.10
C TYR A 90 31.17 -13.97 -2.82
N ILE A 91 30.90 -14.63 -1.71
CA ILE A 91 31.33 -14.20 -0.40
C ILE A 91 32.85 -14.13 -0.27
N LYS A 92 33.56 -15.04 -0.94
CA LYS A 92 35.03 -15.06 -1.00
C LYS A 92 35.63 -13.81 -1.64
N ASP A 93 34.90 -13.20 -2.58
CA ASP A 93 35.35 -12.05 -3.35
C ASP A 93 35.07 -10.73 -2.60
N VAL A 94 33.98 -10.71 -1.80
CA VAL A 94 33.55 -9.52 -1.06
C VAL A 94 34.13 -9.47 0.37
N LEU A 95 34.29 -10.64 1.00
CA LEU A 95 34.89 -10.81 2.33
C LEU A 95 36.08 -11.78 2.27
N PRO A 96 37.25 -11.34 1.77
CA PRO A 96 38.46 -12.15 1.79
C PRO A 96 38.82 -12.54 3.24
N ALA A 97 39.26 -13.78 3.44
CA ALA A 97 39.49 -14.41 4.75
C ALA A 97 40.59 -13.78 5.65
N GLY A 98 40.99 -12.53 5.39
CA GLY A 98 42.08 -11.83 6.09
C GLY A 98 41.69 -10.84 7.17
N HIS A 99 40.41 -10.70 7.55
CA HIS A 99 39.98 -9.71 8.56
C HIS A 99 38.98 -10.29 9.58
N ALA A 100 39.23 -11.51 10.07
CA ALA A 100 38.67 -11.91 11.34
C ALA A 100 39.31 -11.07 12.46
N ARG A 101 38.88 -9.81 12.62
CA ARG A 101 39.04 -9.12 13.90
C ARG A 101 38.06 -9.75 14.89
N HIS A 102 38.46 -10.88 15.46
CA HIS A 102 38.13 -11.19 16.83
C HIS A 102 38.93 -10.23 17.72
N ASN A 103 38.52 -8.96 17.78
CA ASN A 103 38.86 -8.15 18.95
C ASN A 103 37.71 -8.34 19.93
N GLY A 104 37.94 -9.25 20.88
CA GLY A 104 37.07 -9.44 22.01
C GLY A 104 36.85 -8.11 22.73
N THR A 105 35.65 -7.57 22.56
CA THR A 105 35.00 -6.80 23.60
C THR A 105 33.64 -7.44 23.74
N ILE A 106 33.52 -8.39 24.68
CA ILE A 106 32.23 -8.71 25.26
C ILE A 106 31.88 -7.46 26.06
N ASP A 107 31.30 -6.47 25.38
CA ASP A 107 30.64 -5.38 26.07
C ASP A 107 29.33 -5.97 26.56
N LYS A 108 29.32 -6.31 27.86
CA LYS A 108 28.09 -6.45 28.62
C LYS A 108 27.39 -5.10 28.60
N SER A 109 26.56 -4.84 27.59
CA SER A 109 25.66 -3.71 27.62
C SER A 109 24.27 -4.12 27.15
N LEU A 110 23.40 -4.20 28.15
CA LEU A 110 21.95 -4.08 28.11
C LEU A 110 21.22 -5.15 27.30
N VAL A 111 20.75 -6.15 28.06
CA VAL A 111 19.54 -6.91 27.74
C VAL A 111 18.41 -5.88 27.55
N ALA A 112 18.13 -5.51 26.31
CA ALA A 112 16.79 -5.08 25.95
C ALA A 112 16.02 -6.38 25.70
N ASP A 113 15.10 -6.72 26.61
CA ASP A 113 14.23 -7.91 26.54
C ASP A 113 13.20 -7.84 25.39
N ASP A 114 13.41 -6.98 24.39
CA ASP A 114 12.55 -6.84 23.22
C ASP A 114 13.20 -7.43 21.96
N PRO A 115 12.70 -8.57 21.45
CA PRO A 115 13.16 -9.18 20.20
C PRO A 115 13.10 -8.24 18.97
N LEU A 116 12.26 -7.20 19.00
CA LEU A 116 12.13 -6.20 17.93
C LEU A 116 13.27 -5.16 17.92
N SER A 117 14.04 -5.04 19.01
CA SER A 117 15.13 -4.07 19.16
C SER A 117 16.50 -4.56 18.65
N VAL A 118 16.54 -5.77 18.07
CA VAL A 118 17.77 -6.39 17.57
C VAL A 118 18.24 -5.70 16.29
N SER A 119 19.51 -5.27 16.26
CA SER A 119 20.09 -4.54 15.12
C SER A 119 21.45 -5.14 14.74
N ALA A 120 21.58 -5.56 13.48
CA ALA A 120 22.83 -5.99 12.85
C ALA A 120 23.79 -4.81 12.65
N MET A 121 23.25 -3.65 12.27
CA MET A 121 24.00 -2.39 12.15
C MET A 121 24.73 -2.05 13.46
N SER A 122 23.99 -2.08 14.58
CA SER A 122 24.54 -1.81 15.92
C SER A 122 25.56 -2.88 16.34
N SER A 123 25.29 -4.15 16.03
CA SER A 123 26.19 -5.28 16.32
C SER A 123 27.53 -5.17 15.59
N LEU A 124 27.55 -4.55 14.41
CA LEU A 124 28.76 -4.31 13.61
C LEU A 124 29.42 -2.95 13.90
N GLY A 125 28.87 -2.15 14.82
CA GLY A 125 29.42 -0.85 15.21
C GLY A 125 29.13 0.29 14.23
N LEU A 126 28.22 0.08 13.27
CA LEU A 126 27.71 1.13 12.38
C LEU A 126 26.64 1.93 13.14
N LYS A 127 26.65 3.26 13.02
CA LYS A 127 25.84 4.13 13.88
C LYS A 127 24.89 5.07 13.14
N ASN A 128 25.27 5.51 11.94
CA ASN A 128 24.49 6.50 11.21
C ASN A 128 23.65 5.83 10.10
N PRO A 129 22.30 5.81 10.21
CA PRO A 129 21.42 5.22 9.20
C PRO A 129 21.38 5.99 7.87
N GLN A 130 21.92 7.21 7.82
CA GLN A 130 22.02 8.01 6.60
C GLN A 130 23.31 7.73 5.82
N ASP A 131 24.29 7.02 6.39
CA ASP A 131 25.49 6.66 5.67
C ASP A 131 25.16 5.56 4.64
N VAL A 132 25.67 5.72 3.42
CA VAL A 132 25.55 4.69 2.39
C VAL A 132 26.61 3.61 2.64
N TRP A 133 26.16 2.42 3.02
CA TRP A 133 27.04 1.28 3.25
C TRP A 133 27.74 0.85 1.96
N SER A 134 29.03 0.53 2.05
CA SER A 134 29.79 -0.10 0.97
C SER A 134 29.28 -1.52 0.69
N LEU A 135 29.65 -2.09 -0.46
CA LEU A 135 29.31 -3.50 -0.78
C LEU A 135 29.77 -4.47 0.31
N LYS A 136 30.93 -4.21 0.92
CA LYS A 136 31.49 -5.00 2.02
C LYS A 136 30.62 -4.91 3.27
N GLU A 137 30.24 -3.70 3.67
CA GLU A 137 29.38 -3.46 4.85
C GLU A 137 27.99 -4.05 4.65
N ASN A 138 27.36 -3.84 3.48
CA ASN A 138 26.08 -4.49 3.15
C ASN A 138 26.18 -6.02 3.25
N SER A 139 27.27 -6.62 2.77
CA SER A 139 27.46 -8.07 2.87
C SER A 139 27.62 -8.56 4.31
N GLN A 140 28.27 -7.77 5.18
CA GLN A 140 28.38 -8.08 6.61
C GLN A 140 27.03 -7.95 7.31
N ILE A 141 26.27 -6.88 7.03
CA ILE A 141 24.93 -6.66 7.60
C ILE A 141 23.98 -7.76 7.15
N PHE A 142 23.99 -8.14 5.87
CA PHE A 142 23.15 -9.23 5.36
C PHE A 142 23.38 -10.53 6.14
N LEU A 143 24.64 -10.93 6.32
CA LEU A 143 24.99 -12.14 7.05
C LEU A 143 24.68 -12.04 8.55
N GLU A 144 24.95 -10.89 9.17
CA GLU A 144 24.71 -10.69 10.59
C GLU A 144 23.20 -10.60 10.89
N ALA A 145 22.41 -9.93 10.05
CA ALA A 145 20.96 -9.89 10.18
C ALA A 145 20.35 -11.28 10.05
N LEU A 146 20.78 -12.07 9.05
CA LEU A 146 20.38 -13.47 8.91
C LEU A 146 20.76 -14.27 10.15
N ARG A 147 21.99 -14.12 10.66
CA ARG A 147 22.41 -14.80 11.89
C ARG A 147 21.54 -14.41 13.09
N LEU A 148 21.18 -13.14 13.23
CA LEU A 148 20.34 -12.64 14.31
C LEU A 148 18.92 -13.18 14.22
N PHE A 149 18.31 -13.27 13.03
CA PHE A 149 17.01 -13.92 12.85
C PHE A 149 17.03 -15.37 13.36
N PHE A 150 18.01 -16.17 12.92
CA PHE A 150 18.10 -17.59 13.32
C PHE A 150 18.59 -17.83 14.75
N THR A 151 19.20 -16.84 15.42
CA THR A 151 19.72 -17.02 16.80
C THR A 151 18.88 -16.33 17.86
N LYS A 152 18.13 -15.29 17.51
CA LYS A 152 17.31 -14.49 18.43
C LYS A 152 15.82 -14.59 18.16
N ARG A 153 15.41 -14.89 16.92
CA ARG A 153 14.01 -14.87 16.46
C ARG A 153 13.61 -16.17 15.75
N GLU A 154 14.24 -17.28 16.12
CA GLU A 154 14.02 -18.59 15.47
C GLU A 154 12.55 -19.03 15.52
N LYS A 155 11.82 -18.66 16.59
CA LYS A 155 10.40 -19.00 16.76
C LYS A 155 9.47 -18.26 15.80
N ASP A 156 9.91 -17.12 15.29
CA ASP A 156 9.09 -16.25 14.43
C ASP A 156 9.25 -16.67 12.96
N ILE A 157 10.33 -17.37 12.61
CA ILE A 157 10.60 -17.87 11.26
C ILE A 157 9.49 -18.81 10.80
N GLY A 158 8.95 -18.54 9.61
CA GLY A 158 7.78 -19.22 9.06
C GLY A 158 6.51 -18.39 9.13
N ASN A 159 6.50 -17.28 9.89
CA ASN A 159 5.33 -16.40 10.05
C ASN A 159 5.69 -14.91 9.94
N LEU A 160 6.94 -14.55 9.61
CA LEU A 160 7.36 -13.16 9.53
C LEU A 160 6.86 -12.50 8.24
N CYS A 161 6.16 -11.38 8.38
CA CYS A 161 5.93 -10.42 7.30
C CYS A 161 6.89 -9.24 7.49
N PHE A 162 7.31 -8.60 6.40
CA PHE A 162 8.13 -7.41 6.50
C PHE A 162 7.37 -6.27 7.17
N ASP A 163 7.97 -5.68 8.20
CA ASP A 163 7.50 -4.47 8.85
C ASP A 163 8.58 -3.38 8.76
N LYS A 164 8.20 -2.17 8.33
CA LYS A 164 9.09 -1.01 8.26
C LYS A 164 9.56 -0.54 9.64
N ASP A 165 8.83 -0.92 10.69
CA ASP A 165 9.16 -0.59 12.08
C ASP A 165 10.01 -1.68 12.76
N ASP A 166 10.21 -2.83 12.10
CA ASP A 166 11.18 -3.86 12.49
C ASP A 166 12.58 -3.51 11.96
N GLN A 167 13.44 -3.05 12.88
CA GLN A 167 14.80 -2.62 12.56
C GLN A 167 15.63 -3.70 11.87
N LEU A 168 15.54 -4.96 12.30
CA LEU A 168 16.32 -6.07 11.75
C LEU A 168 15.85 -6.42 10.33
N ALA A 169 14.54 -6.39 10.10
CA ALA A 169 13.95 -6.64 8.78
C ALA A 169 14.36 -5.56 7.77
N VAL A 170 14.29 -4.29 8.16
CA VAL A 170 14.70 -3.16 7.31
C VAL A 170 16.20 -3.22 6.99
N GLU A 171 17.05 -3.54 7.97
CA GLU A 171 18.49 -3.72 7.74
C GLU A 171 18.79 -4.86 6.76
N PHE A 172 18.10 -6.00 6.90
CA PHE A 172 18.22 -7.13 5.99
C PHE A 172 17.81 -6.76 4.55
N VAL A 173 16.62 -6.17 4.38
CA VAL A 173 16.10 -5.78 3.07
C VAL A 173 16.99 -4.74 2.41
N THR A 174 17.45 -3.74 3.16
CA THR A 174 18.38 -2.71 2.67
C THR A 174 19.67 -3.33 2.16
N ALA A 175 20.29 -4.19 2.98
CA ALA A 175 21.53 -4.86 2.61
C ALA A 175 21.36 -5.71 1.35
N ALA A 176 20.30 -6.52 1.28
CA ALA A 176 20.00 -7.36 0.12
C ALA A 176 19.73 -6.53 -1.15
N ALA A 177 18.95 -5.46 -1.03
CA ALA A 177 18.63 -4.57 -2.14
C ALA A 177 19.86 -3.84 -2.65
N ASN A 178 20.75 -3.35 -1.77
CA ASN A 178 22.00 -2.71 -2.15
C ASN A 178 22.99 -3.67 -2.84
N ILE A 179 23.13 -4.91 -2.34
CA ILE A 179 23.99 -5.90 -3.00
C ILE A 179 23.46 -6.20 -4.41
N ARG A 180 22.14 -6.38 -4.55
CA ARG A 180 21.51 -6.57 -5.86
C ARG A 180 21.67 -5.33 -6.75
N ALA A 181 21.45 -4.13 -6.23
CA ALA A 181 21.62 -2.87 -6.96
C ALA A 181 23.05 -2.76 -7.53
N SER A 182 24.05 -3.07 -6.70
CA SER A 182 25.46 -3.14 -7.12
C SER A 182 25.68 -4.12 -8.28
N SER A 183 25.00 -5.28 -8.28
CA SER A 183 25.10 -6.25 -9.38
C SER A 183 24.61 -5.67 -10.70
N PHE A 184 23.59 -4.81 -10.69
CA PHE A 184 23.03 -4.19 -11.89
C PHE A 184 23.62 -2.80 -12.20
N GLY A 185 24.63 -2.34 -11.45
CA GLY A 185 25.23 -1.01 -11.63
C GLY A 185 24.31 0.14 -11.20
N ILE A 186 23.37 -0.12 -10.31
CA ILE A 186 22.45 0.88 -9.73
C ILE A 186 23.11 1.49 -8.48
N PRO A 187 23.00 2.82 -8.26
CA PRO A 187 23.50 3.46 -7.04
C PRO A 187 22.92 2.85 -5.77
N LEU A 188 23.79 2.68 -4.77
CA LEU A 188 23.41 2.22 -3.43
C LEU A 188 22.70 3.35 -2.68
N HIS A 189 21.80 2.98 -1.78
CA HIS A 189 21.08 3.92 -0.93
C HIS A 189 21.35 3.64 0.54
N SER A 190 21.17 4.66 1.37
CA SER A 190 21.27 4.56 2.83
C SER A 190 20.13 3.72 3.40
N LEU A 191 20.30 3.27 4.66
CA LEU A 191 19.23 2.58 5.40
C LEU A 191 17.98 3.44 5.54
N PHE A 192 18.17 4.75 5.74
CA PHE A 192 17.08 5.72 5.85
C PHE A 192 16.25 5.82 4.57
N GLU A 193 16.92 5.96 3.41
CA GLU A 193 16.24 6.04 2.10
C GLU A 193 15.55 4.72 1.74
N ALA A 194 16.23 3.60 1.96
CA ALA A 194 15.68 2.27 1.71
C ALA A 194 14.43 1.99 2.57
N LYS A 195 14.43 2.41 3.85
CA LYS A 195 13.26 2.34 4.73
C LYS A 195 12.09 3.16 4.19
N GLY A 196 12.36 4.38 3.71
CA GLY A 196 11.35 5.23 3.09
C GLY A 196 10.68 4.59 1.89
N ILE A 197 11.48 3.98 1.00
CA ILE A 197 11.00 3.29 -0.20
C ILE A 197 10.23 2.00 0.17
N ALA A 198 10.79 1.17 1.05
CA ALA A 198 10.21 -0.13 1.43
C ALA A 198 8.89 0.01 2.21
N GLY A 199 8.78 1.04 3.04
CA GLY A 199 7.60 1.33 3.86
C GLY A 199 6.59 2.26 3.21
N HIS A 200 6.80 2.68 1.95
CA HIS A 200 6.02 3.73 1.28
C HIS A 200 5.79 4.97 2.18
N ILE A 201 6.84 5.41 2.87
CA ILE A 201 6.72 6.43 3.91
C ILE A 201 6.43 7.79 3.27
N VAL A 202 5.23 8.32 3.53
CA VAL A 202 4.91 9.73 3.31
C VAL A 202 5.32 10.51 4.56
N HIS A 203 6.25 11.44 4.42
CA HIS A 203 6.69 12.30 5.51
C HIS A 203 5.49 13.11 6.04
N ALA A 204 5.17 12.94 7.32
CA ALA A 204 4.13 13.71 7.98
C ALA A 204 4.74 14.93 8.67
N VAL A 205 4.16 16.11 8.44
CA VAL A 205 4.52 17.34 9.13
C VAL A 205 3.34 17.79 9.98
N ALA A 206 3.56 18.03 11.27
CA ALA A 206 2.50 18.37 12.21
C ALA A 206 1.70 19.62 11.79
N THR A 207 2.35 20.59 11.15
CA THR A 207 1.69 21.81 10.64
C THR A 207 0.71 21.51 9.51
N THR A 208 1.01 20.55 8.63
CA THR A 208 0.07 20.14 7.57
C THR A 208 -1.19 19.55 8.18
N ASN A 209 -1.05 18.67 9.18
CA ASN A 209 -2.20 18.11 9.90
C ASN A 209 -3.04 19.19 10.60
N ALA A 210 -2.40 20.18 11.21
CA ALA A 210 -3.10 21.31 11.85
C ALA A 210 -3.89 22.15 10.84
N ILE A 211 -3.29 22.44 9.68
CA ILE A 211 -3.96 23.18 8.59
C ILE A 211 -5.18 22.40 8.07
N ILE A 212 -5.00 21.11 7.74
CA ILE A 212 -6.08 20.26 7.23
C ILE A 212 -7.20 20.09 8.27
N ALA A 213 -6.87 19.89 9.55
CA ALA A 213 -7.85 19.81 10.63
C ALA A 213 -8.70 21.10 10.74
N GLY A 214 -8.06 22.28 10.63
CA GLY A 214 -8.78 23.56 10.59
C GLY A 214 -9.74 23.67 9.40
N LEU A 215 -9.31 23.23 8.21
CA LEU A 215 -10.14 23.21 7.01
C LEU A 215 -11.33 22.25 7.14
N ILE A 216 -11.14 21.07 7.73
CA ILE A 216 -12.23 20.11 8.00
C ILE A 216 -13.32 20.76 8.87
N VAL A 217 -12.94 21.46 9.95
CA VAL A 217 -13.91 22.13 10.84
C VAL A 217 -14.64 23.26 10.10
N ILE A 218 -13.95 24.01 9.24
CA ILE A 218 -14.58 25.07 8.43
C ILE A 218 -15.64 24.47 7.49
N GLU A 219 -15.35 23.39 6.78
CA GLU A 219 -16.34 22.74 5.90
C GLU A 219 -17.48 22.10 6.73
N ALA A 220 -17.18 21.51 7.89
CA ALA A 220 -18.21 20.96 8.78
C ALA A 220 -19.20 22.03 9.29
N ILE A 221 -18.73 23.24 9.59
CA ILE A 221 -19.61 24.38 9.95
C ILE A 221 -20.57 24.70 8.80
N LYS A 222 -20.08 24.73 7.56
CA LYS A 222 -20.93 24.96 6.37
C LYS A 222 -21.97 23.86 6.21
N VAL A 223 -21.59 22.60 6.45
CA VAL A 223 -22.52 21.46 6.43
C VAL A 223 -23.64 21.64 7.46
N LEU A 224 -23.30 22.01 8.69
CA LEU A 224 -24.28 22.25 9.76
C LEU A 224 -25.20 23.45 9.48
N GLN A 225 -24.72 24.42 8.70
CA GLN A 225 -25.50 25.58 8.25
C GLN A 225 -26.31 25.30 6.98
N ASN A 226 -26.18 24.10 6.40
CA ASN A 226 -26.75 23.73 5.10
C ASN A 226 -26.31 24.69 3.96
N ASP A 227 -25.08 25.20 4.03
CA ASP A 227 -24.49 26.13 3.07
C ASP A 227 -23.77 25.38 1.93
N ILE A 228 -24.54 24.60 1.18
CA ILE A 228 -24.05 23.64 0.17
C ILE A 228 -23.28 24.35 -0.96
N ASP A 229 -23.75 25.53 -1.38
CA ASP A 229 -23.16 26.29 -2.50
C ASP A 229 -21.72 26.77 -2.21
N ASN A 230 -21.35 26.83 -0.93
CA ASN A 230 -20.04 27.30 -0.47
C ASN A 230 -19.09 26.18 -0.03
N TYR A 231 -19.46 24.92 -0.24
CA TYR A 231 -18.53 23.80 -0.02
C TYR A 231 -17.34 23.90 -0.97
N ARG A 232 -16.15 23.63 -0.45
CA ARG A 232 -14.92 23.65 -1.25
C ARG A 232 -14.05 22.45 -0.90
N MET A 233 -13.57 21.76 -1.93
CA MET A 233 -12.43 20.86 -1.79
C MET A 233 -11.15 21.71 -1.88
N THR A 234 -10.41 21.81 -0.78
CA THR A 234 -9.24 22.68 -0.70
C THR A 234 -7.95 21.88 -0.74
N TYR A 235 -7.11 22.14 -1.75
CA TYR A 235 -5.76 21.58 -1.84
C TYR A 235 -4.77 22.44 -1.05
N CYS A 236 -3.98 21.81 -0.18
CA CYS A 236 -2.82 22.44 0.44
C CYS A 236 -1.58 22.14 -0.41
N LEU A 237 -1.07 23.13 -1.12
CA LEU A 237 0.09 22.99 -2.00
C LEU A 237 1.40 23.17 -1.21
N GLU A 238 2.48 22.55 -1.68
CA GLU A 238 3.82 22.77 -1.12
C GLU A 238 4.39 24.15 -1.53
N HIS A 239 4.13 24.55 -2.78
CA HIS A 239 4.50 25.85 -3.32
C HIS A 239 3.27 26.59 -3.83
N PRO A 240 3.20 27.93 -3.65
CA PRO A 240 2.07 28.70 -4.13
C PRO A 240 1.88 28.54 -5.63
N SER A 241 0.67 28.19 -6.05
CA SER A 241 0.24 28.26 -7.44
C SER A 241 -0.78 29.38 -7.57
N ARG A 242 -0.63 30.24 -8.58
CA ARG A 242 -1.49 31.44 -8.76
C ARG A 242 -1.60 32.29 -7.49
N LYS A 243 -0.49 32.45 -6.76
CA LYS A 243 -0.39 33.17 -5.46
C LYS A 243 -1.24 32.57 -4.32
N MET A 244 -1.70 31.33 -4.45
CA MET A 244 -2.46 30.62 -3.43
C MET A 244 -1.70 29.38 -2.97
N LEU A 245 -1.57 29.22 -1.66
CA LEU A 245 -1.08 27.98 -1.04
C LEU A 245 -2.24 27.02 -0.73
N LEU A 246 -3.38 27.57 -0.32
CA LEU A 246 -4.64 26.87 -0.16
C LEU A 246 -5.50 27.16 -1.40
N MET A 247 -5.72 26.15 -2.22
CA MET A 247 -6.44 26.27 -3.47
C MET A 247 -7.82 25.61 -3.34
N PRO A 248 -8.87 26.38 -3.03
CA PRO A 248 -10.24 25.87 -2.98
C PRO A 248 -10.77 25.64 -4.40
N ILE A 249 -11.38 24.49 -4.61
CA ILE A 249 -12.14 24.19 -5.82
C ILE A 249 -13.55 23.76 -5.46
N VAL A 250 -14.48 23.96 -6.39
CA VAL A 250 -15.85 23.45 -6.25
C VAL A 250 -15.79 21.92 -6.32
N PRO A 251 -16.49 21.20 -5.41
CA PRO A 251 -16.57 19.73 -5.47
C PRO A 251 -17.07 19.25 -6.84
N PHE A 252 -16.56 18.12 -7.29
CA PHE A 252 -17.03 17.51 -8.54
C PHE A 252 -18.40 16.88 -8.36
N GLU A 253 -19.20 16.92 -9.43
CA GLU A 253 -20.46 16.16 -9.50
C GLU A 253 -20.19 14.64 -9.41
N PRO A 254 -21.14 13.85 -8.89
CA PRO A 254 -21.01 12.39 -8.85
C PRO A 254 -20.67 11.81 -10.22
N ASN A 255 -19.62 10.99 -10.26
CA ASN A 255 -19.20 10.34 -11.50
C ASN A 255 -20.23 9.27 -11.88
N ARG A 256 -20.82 9.41 -13.08
CA ARG A 256 -21.83 8.48 -13.61
C ARG A 256 -21.30 7.07 -13.87
N SER A 257 -19.99 6.89 -13.99
CA SER A 257 -19.38 5.57 -14.17
C SER A 257 -18.92 4.93 -12.85
N CYS A 258 -19.17 5.55 -11.69
CA CYS A 258 -18.76 5.02 -10.41
C CYS A 258 -19.66 3.86 -9.98
N TYR A 259 -19.13 2.65 -9.81
CA TYR A 259 -19.91 1.48 -9.38
C TYR A 259 -20.46 1.58 -7.94
N VAL A 260 -19.96 2.52 -7.14
CA VAL A 260 -20.37 2.71 -5.74
C VAL A 260 -21.56 3.64 -5.63
N CYS A 261 -21.48 4.82 -6.27
CA CYS A 261 -22.52 5.85 -6.15
C CYS A 261 -23.45 5.95 -7.38
N SER A 262 -23.36 5.00 -8.32
CA SER A 262 -24.25 4.91 -9.48
C SER A 262 -24.66 3.46 -9.74
N GLU A 263 -25.71 3.28 -10.54
CA GLU A 263 -26.22 1.96 -10.93
C GLU A 263 -25.46 1.33 -12.12
N THR A 264 -24.29 1.87 -12.48
CA THR A 264 -23.52 1.40 -13.64
C THR A 264 -22.95 0.00 -13.37
N PRO A 265 -23.28 -1.01 -14.19
CA PRO A 265 -22.76 -2.36 -14.00
C PRO A 265 -21.26 -2.43 -14.37
N LEU A 266 -20.53 -3.23 -13.62
CA LEU A 266 -19.15 -3.60 -13.88
C LEU A 266 -19.08 -4.68 -14.96
N SER A 267 -17.91 -4.84 -15.59
CA SER A 267 -17.65 -5.93 -16.54
C SER A 267 -16.37 -6.66 -16.16
N LEU A 268 -16.45 -7.98 -16.00
CA LEU A 268 -15.33 -8.84 -15.66
C LEU A 268 -15.07 -9.83 -16.80
N GLU A 269 -13.87 -9.79 -17.37
CA GLU A 269 -13.37 -10.85 -18.26
C GLU A 269 -12.69 -11.94 -17.45
N ILE A 270 -13.13 -13.19 -17.64
CA ILE A 270 -12.69 -14.35 -16.87
C ILE A 270 -12.89 -15.66 -17.65
N ASN A 271 -12.00 -16.63 -17.47
CA ASN A 271 -12.23 -17.97 -18.02
C ASN A 271 -13.18 -18.77 -17.11
N THR A 272 -14.47 -18.82 -17.47
CA THR A 272 -15.51 -19.49 -16.66
C THR A 272 -15.33 -21.01 -16.53
N HIS A 273 -14.47 -21.63 -17.34
CA HIS A 273 -14.19 -23.07 -17.30
C HIS A 273 -12.99 -23.45 -16.44
N ARG A 274 -12.11 -22.48 -16.12
CA ARG A 274 -10.89 -22.71 -15.34
C ARG A 274 -10.94 -22.02 -13.98
N SER A 275 -11.47 -20.82 -13.91
CA SER A 275 -11.49 -20.02 -12.69
C SER A 275 -12.52 -20.56 -11.70
N LYS A 276 -12.10 -20.66 -10.43
CA LYS A 276 -12.97 -21.08 -9.33
C LYS A 276 -13.76 -19.91 -8.78
N LEU A 277 -14.87 -20.20 -8.10
CA LEU A 277 -15.63 -19.17 -7.37
C LEU A 277 -14.78 -18.52 -6.27
N ARG A 278 -13.89 -19.29 -5.61
CA ARG A 278 -12.94 -18.76 -4.62
C ARG A 278 -12.10 -17.61 -5.18
N ASP A 279 -11.48 -17.78 -6.35
CA ASP A 279 -10.63 -16.76 -6.94
C ASP A 279 -11.43 -15.48 -7.26
N PHE A 280 -12.67 -15.61 -7.72
CA PHE A 280 -13.56 -14.47 -7.94
C PHE A 280 -13.87 -13.73 -6.63
N VAL A 281 -14.23 -14.45 -5.56
CA VAL A 281 -14.52 -13.86 -4.24
C VAL A 281 -13.29 -13.14 -3.68
N GLU A 282 -12.15 -13.81 -3.64
CA GLU A 282 -10.95 -13.29 -2.99
C GLU A 282 -10.30 -12.17 -3.81
N ARG A 283 -10.09 -12.38 -5.11
CA ARG A 283 -9.32 -11.45 -5.96
C ARG A 283 -10.15 -10.30 -6.51
N ILE A 284 -11.43 -10.51 -6.81
CA ILE A 284 -12.29 -9.45 -7.38
C ILE A 284 -13.11 -8.79 -6.28
N VAL A 285 -13.96 -9.56 -5.61
CA VAL A 285 -14.97 -9.00 -4.70
C VAL A 285 -14.33 -8.41 -3.44
N LYS A 286 -13.43 -9.14 -2.79
CA LYS A 286 -12.74 -8.65 -1.59
C LYS A 286 -11.57 -7.73 -1.94
N ALA A 287 -10.60 -8.22 -2.73
CA ALA A 287 -9.37 -7.47 -2.95
C ALA A 287 -9.52 -6.23 -3.86
N LYS A 288 -10.28 -6.31 -4.97
CA LYS A 288 -10.44 -5.17 -5.90
C LYS A 288 -11.62 -4.26 -5.55
N LEU A 289 -12.77 -4.84 -5.18
CA LEU A 289 -13.99 -4.08 -4.89
C LEU A 289 -14.11 -3.64 -3.42
N GLY A 290 -13.32 -4.21 -2.52
CA GLY A 290 -13.26 -3.81 -1.11
C GLY A 290 -14.48 -4.24 -0.27
N MET A 291 -15.21 -5.27 -0.70
CA MET A 291 -16.33 -5.82 0.07
C MET A 291 -15.83 -6.69 1.22
N ASN A 292 -16.44 -6.55 2.39
CA ASN A 292 -16.08 -7.25 3.62
C ASN A 292 -16.83 -8.59 3.74
N LEU A 293 -18.16 -8.55 3.66
CA LEU A 293 -19.07 -9.67 3.85
C LEU A 293 -19.95 -9.85 2.61
N PRO A 294 -19.37 -10.31 1.49
CA PRO A 294 -20.08 -10.36 0.23
C PRO A 294 -21.11 -11.51 0.19
N LEU A 295 -22.26 -11.19 -0.37
CA LEU A 295 -23.33 -12.08 -0.78
C LEU A 295 -23.40 -12.05 -2.31
N ILE A 296 -23.30 -13.21 -2.96
CA ILE A 296 -23.24 -13.33 -4.43
C ILE A 296 -24.45 -14.08 -4.94
N MET A 297 -25.21 -13.44 -5.83
CA MET A 297 -26.41 -14.00 -6.46
C MET A 297 -26.28 -14.09 -7.97
N HIS A 298 -26.87 -15.13 -8.54
CA HIS A 298 -27.16 -15.24 -9.96
C HIS A 298 -28.68 -15.35 -10.14
N GLY A 299 -29.31 -14.24 -10.52
CA GLY A 299 -30.77 -14.12 -10.50
C GLY A 299 -31.32 -14.30 -9.09
N SER A 300 -32.21 -15.27 -8.89
CA SER A 300 -32.75 -15.61 -7.56
C SER A 300 -31.91 -16.68 -6.83
N SER A 301 -30.83 -17.18 -7.43
CA SER A 301 -30.00 -18.24 -6.84
C SER A 301 -28.87 -17.62 -6.02
N LEU A 302 -28.83 -17.92 -4.73
CA LEU A 302 -27.71 -17.57 -3.86
C LEU A 302 -26.55 -18.53 -4.08
N LEU A 303 -25.39 -18.01 -4.48
CA LEU A 303 -24.21 -18.80 -4.80
C LEU A 303 -23.22 -18.86 -3.64
N TYR A 304 -23.11 -17.76 -2.89
CA TYR A 304 -22.16 -17.59 -1.81
C TYR A 304 -22.62 -16.49 -0.86
N GLU A 305 -22.34 -16.67 0.44
CA GLU A 305 -22.63 -15.71 1.50
C GLU A 305 -21.60 -15.88 2.63
N VAL A 306 -21.32 -14.80 3.35
CA VAL A 306 -20.49 -14.80 4.56
C VAL A 306 -21.26 -14.12 5.68
N GLY A 307 -21.44 -14.82 6.79
CA GLY A 307 -22.09 -14.31 7.99
C GLY A 307 -21.84 -15.23 9.18
N ASP A 308 -21.83 -14.66 10.39
CA ASP A 308 -21.64 -15.41 11.64
C ASP A 308 -22.92 -16.17 12.06
N ASP A 309 -24.05 -15.85 11.45
CA ASP A 309 -25.38 -16.40 11.69
C ASP A 309 -25.76 -17.53 10.71
N LEU A 310 -24.85 -17.95 9.84
CA LEU A 310 -25.08 -19.03 8.89
C LEU A 310 -25.09 -20.40 9.56
N GLU A 311 -26.07 -21.22 9.20
CA GLU A 311 -26.14 -22.62 9.62
C GLU A 311 -24.95 -23.42 9.07
N GLU A 312 -24.45 -24.39 9.84
CA GLU A 312 -23.23 -25.16 9.51
C GLU A 312 -23.30 -25.88 8.16
N ASP A 313 -24.49 -26.35 7.78
CA ASP A 313 -24.73 -27.03 6.50
C ASP A 313 -24.69 -26.07 5.32
N MET A 314 -25.17 -24.82 5.49
CA MET A 314 -25.02 -23.75 4.50
C MET A 314 -23.55 -23.39 4.30
N VAL A 315 -22.79 -23.22 5.39
CA VAL A 315 -21.35 -22.94 5.33
C VAL A 315 -20.60 -24.05 4.60
N ALA A 316 -20.94 -25.32 4.87
CA ALA A 316 -20.36 -26.46 4.17
C ALA A 316 -20.70 -26.44 2.67
N ASN A 317 -21.93 -26.10 2.30
CA ASN A 317 -22.36 -26.00 0.90
C ASN A 317 -21.63 -24.87 0.14
N TYR A 318 -21.49 -23.69 0.76
CA TYR A 318 -20.72 -22.59 0.17
C TYR A 318 -19.24 -22.93 0.03
N SER A 319 -18.66 -23.63 1.01
CA SER A 319 -17.28 -24.12 0.93
C SER A 319 -17.07 -25.09 -0.25
N ILE A 320 -18.07 -25.93 -0.55
CA ILE A 320 -18.05 -26.80 -1.74
C ILE A 320 -18.15 -25.98 -3.02
N ASN A 321 -18.99 -24.95 -3.05
CA ASN A 321 -19.15 -24.08 -4.23
C ASN A 321 -17.88 -23.27 -4.53
N LEU A 322 -17.15 -22.83 -3.50
CA LEU A 322 -15.88 -22.11 -3.66
C LEU A 322 -14.86 -22.89 -4.51
N GLU A 323 -14.84 -24.23 -4.39
CA GLU A 323 -13.92 -25.08 -5.14
C GLU A 323 -14.34 -25.41 -6.57
N LYS A 324 -15.61 -25.17 -6.91
CA LYS A 324 -16.12 -25.42 -8.25
C LYS A 324 -15.67 -24.31 -9.20
N VAL A 325 -15.43 -24.69 -10.46
CA VAL A 325 -15.30 -23.70 -11.54
C VAL A 325 -16.63 -23.02 -11.78
N LEU A 326 -16.60 -21.75 -12.21
CA LEU A 326 -17.79 -20.90 -12.37
C LEU A 326 -18.89 -21.57 -13.22
N SER A 327 -18.53 -22.26 -14.30
CA SER A 327 -19.50 -22.96 -15.16
C SER A 327 -20.11 -24.22 -14.54
N GLN A 328 -19.59 -24.72 -13.42
CA GLN A 328 -20.05 -25.94 -12.73
C GLN A 328 -20.81 -25.64 -11.43
N LEU A 329 -21.06 -24.36 -11.12
CA LEU A 329 -21.86 -23.97 -9.97
C LEU A 329 -23.31 -24.46 -10.10
N PRO A 330 -24.05 -24.58 -8.98
CA PRO A 330 -25.47 -25.00 -8.99
C PRO A 330 -26.33 -24.17 -9.95
N SER A 331 -26.05 -22.86 -10.04
CA SER A 331 -26.50 -21.99 -11.12
C SER A 331 -25.28 -21.61 -11.96
N PRO A 332 -25.08 -22.21 -13.16
CA PRO A 332 -23.88 -22.02 -13.96
C PRO A 332 -23.63 -20.55 -14.32
N VAL A 333 -22.40 -20.11 -14.11
CA VAL A 333 -21.94 -18.78 -14.51
C VAL A 333 -21.13 -18.91 -15.80
N THR A 334 -21.61 -18.30 -16.89
CA THR A 334 -21.03 -18.36 -18.23
C THR A 334 -20.91 -16.95 -18.83
N GLY A 335 -20.38 -16.85 -20.06
CA GLY A 335 -20.34 -15.57 -20.76
C GLY A 335 -21.74 -14.98 -20.96
N GLY A 336 -21.93 -13.73 -20.54
CA GLY A 336 -23.20 -13.01 -20.53
C GLY A 336 -23.99 -13.11 -19.21
N THR A 337 -23.53 -13.91 -18.23
CA THR A 337 -24.15 -13.96 -16.90
C THR A 337 -23.95 -12.63 -16.18
N ILE A 338 -24.99 -12.15 -15.50
CA ILE A 338 -24.90 -11.01 -14.58
C ILE A 338 -24.97 -11.55 -13.16
N LEU A 339 -23.94 -11.25 -12.38
CA LEU A 339 -23.89 -11.52 -10.95
C LEU A 339 -24.24 -10.26 -10.18
N THR A 340 -25.11 -10.39 -9.19
CA THR A 340 -25.37 -9.33 -8.22
C THR A 340 -24.53 -9.64 -6.99
N VAL A 341 -23.73 -8.67 -6.56
CA VAL A 341 -22.89 -8.78 -5.36
C VAL A 341 -23.32 -7.71 -4.38
N GLU A 342 -23.66 -8.14 -3.18
CA GLU A 342 -24.16 -7.28 -2.11
C GLU A 342 -23.25 -7.40 -0.89
N ASP A 343 -23.00 -6.28 -0.21
CA ASP A 343 -22.43 -6.24 1.11
C ASP A 343 -23.40 -5.46 2.02
N LEU A 344 -24.13 -6.20 2.83
CA LEU A 344 -25.15 -5.63 3.72
C LEU A 344 -24.53 -4.78 4.83
N GLN A 345 -23.29 -5.05 5.24
CA GLN A 345 -22.59 -4.26 6.24
C GLN A 345 -22.20 -2.89 5.68
N GLN A 346 -21.85 -2.83 4.40
CA GLN A 346 -21.48 -1.59 3.71
C GLN A 346 -22.67 -0.90 3.02
N GLU A 347 -23.86 -1.49 3.05
CA GLU A 347 -25.05 -1.06 2.27
C GLU A 347 -24.72 -0.86 0.78
N LEU A 348 -23.90 -1.76 0.22
CA LEU A 348 -23.38 -1.66 -1.14
C LEU A 348 -23.87 -2.82 -2.02
N THR A 349 -24.46 -2.49 -3.16
CA THR A 349 -24.86 -3.46 -4.19
C THR A 349 -24.24 -3.10 -5.51
N CYS A 350 -23.64 -4.07 -6.20
CA CYS A 350 -23.17 -3.88 -7.57
C CYS A 350 -23.53 -5.08 -8.46
N ASN A 351 -23.62 -4.81 -9.76
CA ASN A 351 -23.87 -5.82 -10.78
C ASN A 351 -22.61 -6.01 -11.62
N ILE A 352 -22.18 -7.25 -11.81
CA ILE A 352 -20.99 -7.61 -12.57
C ILE A 352 -21.40 -8.48 -13.77
N ASN A 353 -21.18 -7.96 -14.97
CA ASN A 353 -21.37 -8.69 -16.22
C ASN A 353 -20.15 -9.55 -16.52
N ILE A 354 -20.35 -10.86 -16.63
CA ILE A 354 -19.31 -11.85 -16.89
C ILE A 354 -19.08 -11.98 -18.39
N LYS A 355 -17.85 -11.74 -18.84
CA LYS A 355 -17.40 -11.98 -20.20
C LYS A 355 -16.44 -13.14 -20.21
N HIS A 356 -16.82 -14.22 -20.89
CA HIS A 356 -15.93 -15.37 -21.03
C HIS A 356 -14.76 -15.04 -21.95
N ARG A 357 -13.53 -15.33 -21.52
CA ARG A 357 -12.32 -15.25 -22.33
C ARG A 357 -11.46 -16.48 -22.06
N ASP A 358 -11.01 -17.15 -23.13
CA ASP A 358 -10.27 -18.42 -23.02
C ASP A 358 -8.82 -18.23 -22.57
N GLU A 359 -8.13 -17.25 -23.14
CA GLU A 359 -6.69 -17.03 -22.99
C GLU A 359 -6.39 -15.62 -22.47
N PHE A 360 -5.48 -15.55 -21.51
CA PHE A 360 -4.96 -14.33 -20.90
C PHE A 360 -3.45 -14.30 -21.12
N ASP A 361 -2.89 -13.09 -21.18
CA ASP A 361 -1.45 -12.94 -21.26
C ASP A 361 -0.84 -13.18 -19.87
N ASP A 362 0.03 -14.19 -19.74
CA ASP A 362 0.61 -14.56 -18.45
C ASP A 362 1.53 -13.47 -17.85
N GLU A 363 2.07 -12.56 -18.68
CA GLU A 363 2.92 -11.45 -18.23
C GLU A 363 2.09 -10.19 -17.88
N GLU A 364 1.09 -9.84 -18.69
CA GLU A 364 0.26 -8.65 -18.46
C GLU A 364 -0.93 -8.90 -17.52
N GLU A 365 -1.49 -10.11 -17.54
CA GLU A 365 -2.73 -10.50 -16.87
C GLU A 365 -2.55 -11.79 -16.03
N PRO A 366 -1.61 -11.83 -15.07
CA PRO A 366 -1.21 -13.05 -14.37
C PRO A 366 -2.34 -13.71 -13.56
N ASP A 367 -3.35 -12.94 -13.16
CA ASP A 367 -4.52 -13.44 -12.44
C ASP A 367 -5.58 -14.09 -13.35
N GLY A 368 -5.48 -13.93 -14.67
CA GLY A 368 -6.50 -14.38 -15.62
C GLY A 368 -7.88 -13.72 -15.43
N MET A 369 -7.90 -12.50 -14.87
CA MET A 369 -9.13 -11.75 -14.55
C MET A 369 -8.97 -10.25 -14.77
N VAL A 370 -9.82 -9.66 -15.63
CA VAL A 370 -9.77 -8.23 -15.94
C VAL A 370 -11.09 -7.56 -15.60
N LEU A 371 -11.07 -6.70 -14.59
CA LEU A 371 -12.23 -5.92 -14.16
C LEU A 371 -12.21 -4.54 -14.82
N SER A 372 -13.34 -4.14 -15.40
CA SER A 372 -13.53 -2.85 -16.06
C SER A 372 -14.83 -2.19 -15.60
N GLY A 373 -14.93 -0.86 -15.79
CA GLY A 373 -16.00 -0.04 -15.19
C GLY A 373 -15.74 0.31 -13.72
N TRP A 374 -14.61 -0.15 -13.19
CA TRP A 374 -14.09 0.19 -11.87
C TRP A 374 -12.96 1.20 -12.05
N THR A 375 -12.96 2.26 -11.25
CA THR A 375 -11.85 3.22 -11.22
C THR A 375 -10.89 2.79 -10.12
N SER A 376 -9.67 2.42 -10.50
CA SER A 376 -8.63 2.09 -9.53
C SER A 376 -8.32 3.28 -8.63
N SER A 377 -8.12 3.03 -7.34
CA SER A 377 -7.38 3.95 -6.48
C SER A 377 -6.02 4.19 -7.13
N LEU A 378 -5.72 5.43 -7.52
CA LEU A 378 -4.52 5.86 -8.27
C LEU A 378 -3.26 5.09 -7.87
N ALA A 379 -2.97 3.99 -8.59
CA ALA A 379 -1.61 3.56 -8.80
C ALA A 379 -1.04 4.55 -9.82
N LEU A 380 0.08 5.20 -9.48
CA LEU A 380 0.82 6.07 -10.37
C LEU A 380 1.08 5.35 -11.70
N GLU A 381 0.26 5.63 -12.71
CA GLU A 381 0.55 5.24 -14.07
C GLU A 381 1.85 5.93 -14.48
N ASN A 382 2.90 5.13 -14.64
CA ASN A 382 4.18 5.53 -15.20
C ASN A 382 3.99 5.95 -16.67
N ASN A 383 3.55 7.18 -16.89
CA ASN A 383 3.66 7.80 -18.19
C ASN A 383 5.13 8.16 -18.46
N ASN A 384 5.83 7.20 -19.05
CA ASN A 384 7.08 7.44 -19.77
C ASN A 384 6.83 8.44 -20.90
N LYS A 385 7.17 9.72 -20.68
CA LYS A 385 7.78 10.60 -21.69
C LYS A 385 8.32 11.86 -21.04
N THR A 386 9.51 12.25 -21.50
CA THR A 386 10.29 13.46 -21.20
C THR A 386 10.95 13.54 -19.82
N SER A 387 12.18 13.00 -19.77
CA SER A 387 13.22 13.34 -18.83
C SER A 387 13.58 14.83 -18.90
N VAL A 388 13.39 15.55 -17.80
CA VAL A 388 14.17 16.76 -17.52
C VAL A 388 14.96 16.48 -16.25
N ASN A 389 16.29 16.54 -16.39
CA ASN A 389 17.26 16.30 -15.35
C ASN A 389 17.11 17.30 -14.20
N ASN A 390 16.85 16.84 -12.97
CA ASN A 390 17.16 17.61 -11.77
C ASN A 390 18.45 17.05 -11.15
N GLY A 391 19.54 17.77 -11.43
CA GLY A 391 20.86 17.52 -10.87
C GLY A 391 20.92 17.90 -9.39
N ALA A 392 21.68 17.09 -8.66
CA ALA A 392 22.09 17.29 -7.28
C ALA A 392 22.68 18.70 -7.05
N SER A 393 22.20 19.41 -6.03
CA SER A 393 22.82 20.65 -5.57
C SER A 393 23.80 20.36 -4.43
N THR A 394 25.08 20.53 -4.73
CA THR A 394 26.12 20.82 -3.74
C THR A 394 26.24 22.34 -3.60
N SER A 395 26.56 22.78 -2.40
CA SER A 395 26.62 24.16 -1.95
C SER A 395 27.79 24.96 -2.55
N GLY A 396 27.58 26.26 -2.83
CA GLY A 396 28.68 27.23 -2.95
C GLY A 396 28.41 28.48 -3.80
N LEU A 397 28.23 29.61 -3.10
CA LEU A 397 28.52 31.00 -3.48
C LEU A 397 27.52 31.85 -4.31
N SER A 398 27.41 33.08 -3.79
CA SER A 398 26.53 34.20 -4.10
C SER A 398 26.86 34.93 -5.40
N GLN A 399 25.84 35.41 -6.11
CA GLN A 399 25.73 36.78 -6.66
C GLN A 399 24.33 37.03 -7.26
N GLU A 400 23.83 38.25 -7.09
CA GLU A 400 22.50 38.79 -7.48
C GLU A 400 22.43 39.22 -8.97
N PRO A 401 21.23 39.58 -9.51
CA PRO A 401 20.75 39.18 -10.84
C PRO A 401 20.91 40.24 -11.96
N PRO A 402 20.40 39.95 -13.17
CA PRO A 402 19.32 40.80 -13.66
C PRO A 402 18.16 40.06 -14.35
N GLU A 403 17.06 40.82 -14.41
CA GLU A 403 15.74 40.62 -15.00
C GLU A 403 15.75 40.14 -16.46
N THR A 404 14.79 39.27 -16.84
CA THR A 404 13.86 39.49 -17.97
C THR A 404 12.70 38.50 -17.88
N VAL A 405 11.51 39.04 -18.09
CA VAL A 405 10.18 38.40 -18.14
C VAL A 405 9.96 37.85 -19.54
N GLU A 406 9.52 36.60 -19.68
CA GLU A 406 8.59 36.18 -20.75
C GLU A 406 7.60 35.15 -20.18
N ASP A 407 6.32 35.55 -20.17
CA ASP A 407 5.13 34.74 -19.93
C ASP A 407 4.95 33.74 -21.07
N ASP A 408 4.65 32.48 -20.74
CA ASP A 408 3.92 31.58 -21.65
C ASP A 408 2.68 31.06 -20.91
N GLU A 409 1.55 31.67 -21.23
CA GLU A 409 0.21 31.28 -20.80
C GLU A 409 -0.20 29.96 -21.49
N VAL A 410 -0.65 28.96 -20.71
CA VAL A 410 -1.36 27.80 -21.25
C VAL A 410 -2.87 28.09 -21.21
N GLU A 411 -3.41 28.29 -22.40
CA GLU A 411 -4.81 28.52 -22.73
C GLU A 411 -5.65 27.25 -22.47
N ILE A 412 -6.62 27.31 -21.54
CA ILE A 412 -7.66 26.28 -21.38
C ILE A 412 -8.92 26.78 -22.07
N VAL A 413 -9.25 26.14 -23.18
CA VAL A 413 -10.44 26.41 -24.00
C VAL A 413 -11.71 26.07 -23.24
N LEU A 414 -12.51 27.09 -22.91
CA LEU A 414 -13.91 26.94 -22.52
C LEU A 414 -14.79 27.15 -23.78
N ALA A 415 -15.61 26.16 -24.11
CA ALA A 415 -16.64 26.31 -25.14
C ALA A 415 -17.84 27.12 -24.60
N PRO A 416 -18.52 27.92 -25.44
CA PRO A 416 -19.31 29.06 -24.98
C PRO A 416 -20.76 28.72 -24.62
N GLY A 417 -21.29 29.49 -23.66
CA GLY A 417 -22.63 29.36 -23.12
C GLY A 417 -23.77 29.84 -24.03
N LEU A 418 -24.97 29.34 -23.72
CA LEU A 418 -26.24 29.92 -24.14
C LEU A 418 -26.70 30.96 -23.11
N ASN A 419 -26.76 32.23 -23.53
CA ASN A 419 -27.47 33.29 -22.81
C ASN A 419 -28.89 33.47 -23.39
N ASP A 420 -29.85 33.28 -22.47
CA ASP A 420 -31.00 34.13 -22.13
C ASP A 420 -31.79 34.90 -23.22
N VAL A 421 -33.12 34.70 -23.20
CA VAL A 421 -34.14 35.63 -23.69
C VAL A 421 -35.31 35.68 -22.69
N GLY A 422 -35.33 36.72 -21.85
CA GLY A 422 -36.40 37.74 -21.86
C GLY A 422 -37.78 37.42 -21.26
N GLY A 423 -37.93 37.73 -19.95
CA GLY A 423 -38.94 38.65 -19.40
C GLY A 423 -40.45 38.30 -19.34
N LYS A 424 -41.04 38.41 -18.12
CA LYS A 424 -42.22 39.28 -17.80
C LYS A 424 -42.68 39.20 -16.33
N LYS A 425 -43.14 40.34 -15.82
CA LYS A 425 -43.70 40.66 -14.49
C LYS A 425 -45.07 40.01 -14.18
N ARG A 426 -45.35 39.76 -12.87
CA ARG A 426 -46.57 40.04 -12.04
C ARG A 426 -46.33 39.43 -10.63
N LYS A 427 -46.27 40.15 -9.50
CA LYS A 427 -47.21 40.94 -8.65
C LYS A 427 -48.16 40.10 -7.74
N LEU A 428 -47.84 40.14 -6.42
CA LEU A 428 -48.61 39.97 -5.16
C LEU A 428 -49.96 39.23 -5.11
N SER A 429 -50.15 38.40 -4.05
CA SER A 429 -51.07 38.70 -2.91
C SER A 429 -50.98 37.68 -1.75
N ASP A 430 -51.06 38.21 -0.53
CA ASP A 430 -51.26 37.57 0.78
C ASP A 430 -52.58 36.77 0.93
N VAL A 431 -52.66 36.02 2.05
CA VAL A 431 -53.83 35.81 2.95
C VAL A 431 -54.19 34.33 3.25
N SER A 432 -53.73 33.90 4.44
CA SER A 432 -54.44 33.28 5.58
C SER A 432 -55.03 31.85 5.58
N GLU A 433 -54.71 31.18 6.70
CA GLU A 433 -55.62 30.52 7.67
C GLU A 433 -56.08 29.05 7.51
N THR A 434 -55.50 28.23 8.42
CA THR A 434 -56.09 27.25 9.36
C THR A 434 -57.03 26.11 8.94
N CYS A 435 -56.67 24.90 9.38
CA CYS A 435 -57.44 23.94 10.23
C CYS A 435 -56.46 22.80 10.66
N ARG A 436 -56.09 22.56 11.94
CA ARG A 436 -56.76 21.78 13.02
C ARG A 436 -57.46 20.52 12.49
N SER A 437 -57.34 19.28 12.98
CA SER A 437 -57.02 18.64 14.28
C SER A 437 -56.66 17.16 13.96
N GLY A 438 -55.77 16.42 14.65
CA GLY A 438 -55.76 16.07 16.07
C GLY A 438 -56.32 14.66 16.29
N ASN A 439 -55.48 13.69 16.72
CA ASN A 439 -55.81 12.82 17.86
C ASN A 439 -54.59 12.07 18.41
N LYS A 440 -54.51 12.10 19.74
CA LYS A 440 -53.52 11.48 20.63
C LYS A 440 -53.99 10.08 21.06
N THR A 441 -53.04 9.21 21.43
CA THR A 441 -53.19 8.38 22.63
C THR A 441 -51.82 8.18 23.30
N LYS A 442 -51.82 8.28 24.64
CA LYS A 442 -50.72 8.28 25.61
C LYS A 442 -50.41 6.89 26.17
N SER A 443 -49.18 6.70 26.68
CA SER A 443 -48.78 6.14 28.00
C SER A 443 -47.31 5.70 27.91
N ASP A 444 -46.38 5.81 28.86
CA ASP A 444 -46.22 6.42 30.19
C ASP A 444 -44.69 6.39 30.45
N GLU A 445 -44.14 7.36 31.20
CA GLU A 445 -42.75 7.34 31.70
C GLU A 445 -42.63 6.52 33.01
N PRO A 446 -41.41 6.24 33.53
CA PRO A 446 -40.71 7.26 34.34
C PRO A 446 -39.19 7.38 34.12
N HIS A 447 -38.72 8.59 34.41
CA HIS A 447 -37.36 9.08 34.65
C HIS A 447 -36.42 8.17 35.47
N GLU A 448 -35.14 8.18 35.11
CA GLU A 448 -34.00 8.27 36.04
C GLU A 448 -32.99 9.31 35.52
N ASP A 449 -32.80 10.37 36.31
CA ASP A 449 -31.70 11.34 36.27
C ASP A 449 -30.63 10.95 37.32
N CYS A 450 -29.44 11.55 37.19
CA CYS A 450 -28.25 11.58 38.08
C CYS A 450 -27.03 10.81 37.51
N ASP A 451 -25.80 11.32 37.46
CA ASP A 451 -25.20 12.61 37.85
C ASP A 451 -23.82 12.69 37.19
N ILE A 452 -23.49 13.80 36.53
CA ILE A 452 -22.13 14.12 36.09
C ILE A 452 -21.45 14.89 37.23
N VAL A 453 -20.52 14.21 37.92
CA VAL A 453 -19.67 14.82 38.95
C VAL A 453 -18.54 15.61 38.27
N VAL A 454 -18.65 16.93 38.28
CA VAL A 454 -17.55 17.86 37.99
C VAL A 454 -16.90 18.23 39.32
N MET A 455 -15.68 17.76 39.56
CA MET A 455 -14.84 18.22 40.68
C MET A 455 -14.12 19.50 40.26
N LEU A 456 -14.58 20.63 40.81
CA LEU A 456 -13.83 21.87 40.92
C LEU A 456 -13.26 21.95 42.34
N GLU A 457 -11.94 22.00 42.48
CA GLU A 457 -11.30 22.50 43.69
C GLU A 457 -10.61 23.83 43.37
N ASP A 458 -11.20 24.91 43.88
CA ASP A 458 -10.55 26.21 44.03
C ASP A 458 -10.10 26.35 45.49
N GLY A 459 -8.83 26.73 45.67
CA GLY A 459 -8.23 27.09 46.95
C GLY A 459 -7.09 28.09 46.75
N ASN A 460 -7.44 29.37 46.64
CA ASN A 460 -6.54 30.54 46.80
C ASN A 460 -6.31 30.78 48.33
N PRO A 461 -5.38 31.64 48.84
CA PRO A 461 -4.71 32.76 48.18
C PRO A 461 -3.21 32.99 48.53
N ASP A 462 -2.48 33.76 47.71
CA ASP A 462 -1.88 35.05 48.13
C ASP A 462 -0.88 35.67 47.11
N ASP A 463 -1.10 36.97 46.93
CA ASP A 463 -0.17 38.08 46.68
C ASP A 463 0.41 38.46 45.28
N ALA A 464 0.09 39.72 44.96
CA ALA A 464 0.81 40.75 44.19
C ALA A 464 1.67 40.39 42.95
N ASN A 465 1.27 40.87 41.76
CA ASN A 465 1.69 42.19 41.28
C ASN A 465 1.15 42.57 39.88
N LYS A 466 0.83 43.86 39.76
CA LYS A 466 0.43 44.59 38.55
C LYS A 466 1.53 44.56 37.47
N LYS A 467 1.14 44.45 36.19
CA LYS A 467 1.41 45.49 35.16
C LYS A 467 0.73 45.18 33.82
N LYS A 468 -0.15 46.10 33.43
CA LYS A 468 -0.60 46.38 32.06
C LYS A 468 0.61 46.60 31.14
N ARG A 469 0.49 46.16 29.88
CA ARG A 469 0.83 47.03 28.75
C ARG A 469 0.01 46.66 27.51
N VAL A 470 -0.76 47.66 27.08
CA VAL A 470 -1.44 47.79 25.81
C VAL A 470 -0.41 48.24 24.77
N LEU A 471 -0.39 47.58 23.62
CA LEU A 471 -0.62 48.17 22.30
C LEU A 471 -0.97 47.05 21.32
#